data_AF-A0A7G6Y557-F1
#
_entry.id   AF-A0A7G6Y557-F1
#
_cell.length_a   1.000
_cell.length_b   1.000
_cell.length_c   1.000
_cell.angle_alpha   90.00
_cell.angle_beta   90.00
_cell.angle_gamma   90.00
#
_symmetry.space_group_name_H-M   'P 1'
#
loop_
_entity.id
_entity.type
_entity.pdbx_description
1 polymer ?
#
loop_
_entity_poly.entity_id
_entity_poly.type
_entity_poly.pdbx_seq_one_letter_code
_entity_poly.pdbx_strand_id
1 'polypeptide(L)'
;MIDPTLAADINAASALEGTFRLRSGQLSSTYFDKYRFEARPDLLSRVAAEMIPLIPANAEILAGLELGGVPIATALSLATGMPAAFVRKAPKDYGTCLAVEGGDVSGKRVVLIEDVITTGGAVADATRLVTEAGATVIGVVCAIWRGDGLPRIAALPDLPVSAAMTMDDLLA
;
A
#
# COMPACT_ATOMS: atom_id res chain seq x y z
N MET A 1 -13.32 -13.81 -8.66
CA MET A 1 -13.51 -14.62 -7.45
C MET A 1 -12.37 -14.27 -6.53
N ILE A 2 -12.65 -14.06 -5.25
CA ILE A 2 -11.61 -13.87 -4.24
C ILE A 2 -10.81 -15.17 -4.14
N ASP A 3 -9.50 -15.10 -4.26
CA ASP A 3 -8.58 -16.22 -4.08
C ASP A 3 -8.59 -16.68 -2.60
N PRO A 4 -9.21 -17.84 -2.29
CA PRO A 4 -9.40 -18.27 -0.90
C PRO A 4 -8.10 -18.74 -0.24
N THR A 5 -7.01 -18.90 -0.99
CA THR A 5 -5.72 -19.40 -0.51
C THR A 5 -4.68 -18.32 -0.31
N LEU A 6 -4.92 -17.12 -0.85
CA LEU A 6 -3.94 -16.04 -0.90
C LEU A 6 -3.42 -15.64 0.48
N ALA A 7 -4.32 -15.47 1.46
CA ALA A 7 -3.95 -15.05 2.81
C ALA A 7 -3.03 -16.08 3.49
N ALA A 8 -3.36 -17.37 3.38
CA ALA A 8 -2.54 -18.46 3.90
C ALA A 8 -1.15 -18.53 3.23
N ASP A 9 -1.10 -18.37 1.91
CA ASP A 9 0.16 -18.38 1.16
C ASP A 9 1.06 -17.17 1.49
N ILE A 10 0.47 -15.98 1.67
CA ILE A 10 1.19 -14.78 2.13
C ILE A 10 1.74 -15.01 3.53
N ASN A 11 0.93 -15.54 4.44
CA ASN A 11 1.36 -15.82 5.80
C ASN A 11 2.53 -16.82 5.82
N ALA A 12 2.43 -17.92 5.06
CA ALA A 12 3.51 -18.90 4.94
C ALA A 12 4.80 -18.31 4.36
N ALA A 13 4.72 -17.32 3.46
CA ALA A 13 5.89 -16.66 2.87
C ALA A 13 6.51 -15.57 3.76
N SER A 14 5.71 -14.95 4.64
CA SER A 14 6.05 -13.70 5.32
C SER A 14 6.17 -13.81 6.84
N ALA A 15 5.57 -14.84 7.46
CA ALA A 15 5.71 -15.11 8.87
C ALA A 15 7.07 -15.77 9.17
N LEU A 16 7.83 -15.15 10.07
CA LEU A 16 9.14 -15.62 10.49
C LEU A 16 9.10 -15.99 11.97
N GLU A 17 9.71 -17.13 12.30
CA GLU A 17 10.00 -17.53 13.68
C GLU A 17 11.46 -17.21 14.02
N GLY A 18 11.71 -16.72 15.23
CA GLY A 18 13.04 -16.30 15.67
C GLY A 18 12.97 -15.32 16.82
N THR A 19 14.07 -14.64 17.14
CA THR A 19 14.04 -13.55 18.14
C THR A 19 14.20 -12.21 17.45
N PHE A 20 13.13 -11.41 17.45
CA PHE A 20 13.08 -10.11 16.77
C PHE A 20 12.92 -9.00 17.79
N ARG A 21 13.67 -7.91 17.62
CA ARG A 21 13.46 -6.67 18.38
C ARG A 21 12.49 -5.77 17.61
N LEU A 22 11.30 -5.55 18.17
CA LEU A 22 10.29 -4.67 17.60
C LEU A 22 10.66 -3.19 17.77
N ARG A 23 9.98 -2.31 17.03
CA ARG A 23 10.14 -0.84 17.16
C ARG A 23 9.83 -0.34 18.59
N SER A 24 8.98 -1.05 19.33
CA SER A 24 8.70 -0.78 20.75
C SER A 24 9.89 -1.10 21.68
N GLY A 25 10.95 -1.73 21.17
CA GLY A 25 12.08 -2.24 21.95
C GLY A 25 11.85 -3.63 22.54
N GLN A 26 10.62 -4.14 22.52
CA GLN A 26 10.25 -5.47 23.00
C GLN A 26 10.80 -6.57 22.09
N LEU A 27 11.06 -7.74 22.67
CA LEU A 27 11.40 -8.95 21.92
C LEU A 27 10.12 -9.71 21.55
N SER A 28 10.08 -10.23 20.32
CA SER A 28 9.02 -11.08 19.79
C SER A 28 9.60 -12.37 19.26
N SER A 29 8.90 -13.49 19.46
CA SER A 29 9.24 -14.79 18.87
C SER A 29 8.82 -14.90 17.39
N THR A 30 8.02 -13.94 16.92
CA THR A 30 7.52 -13.90 15.55
C THR A 30 7.67 -12.51 14.93
N TYR A 31 7.81 -12.46 13.61
CA TYR A 31 7.83 -11.22 12.84
C TYR A 31 7.18 -11.45 11.47
N PHE A 32 6.36 -10.49 11.04
CA PHE A 32 5.75 -10.51 9.70
C PHE A 32 6.54 -9.59 8.78
N ASP A 33 7.31 -10.18 7.85
CA ASP A 33 8.12 -9.47 6.86
C ASP A 33 7.37 -9.34 5.53
N LYS A 34 6.65 -8.22 5.39
CA LYS A 34 5.82 -7.91 4.22
C LYS A 34 6.57 -7.92 2.89
N TYR A 35 7.86 -7.57 2.88
CA TYR A 35 8.65 -7.54 1.64
C TYR A 35 8.82 -8.93 1.01
N ARG A 36 8.62 -10.01 1.76
CA ARG A 36 8.76 -11.39 1.25
C ARG A 36 7.67 -11.78 0.27
N PHE A 37 6.42 -11.35 0.47
CA PHE A 37 5.38 -11.59 -0.53
C PHE A 37 5.50 -10.60 -1.69
N GLU A 38 5.89 -9.34 -1.42
CA GLU A 38 6.06 -8.30 -2.43
C GLU A 38 7.18 -8.65 -3.44
N ALA A 39 8.22 -9.34 -2.99
CA ALA A 39 9.32 -9.79 -3.85
C ALA A 39 9.05 -11.14 -4.57
N ARG A 40 7.88 -11.75 -4.34
CA ARG A 40 7.48 -13.03 -4.96
C ARG A 40 6.47 -12.79 -6.08
N PRO A 41 6.85 -12.94 -7.36
CA PRO A 41 5.95 -12.61 -8.48
C PRO A 41 4.62 -13.37 -8.47
N ASP A 42 4.63 -14.62 -8.01
CA ASP A 42 3.43 -15.45 -7.87
C ASP A 42 2.45 -14.87 -6.86
N LEU A 43 2.92 -14.37 -5.71
CA LEU A 43 2.08 -13.76 -4.68
C LEU A 43 1.72 -12.31 -5.03
N LEU A 44 2.69 -11.51 -5.49
CA LEU A 44 2.49 -10.12 -5.85
C LEU A 44 1.40 -9.96 -6.93
N SER A 45 1.39 -10.83 -7.95
CA SER A 45 0.37 -10.79 -9.00
C SER A 45 -1.03 -11.14 -8.49
N ARG A 46 -1.15 -12.07 -7.54
CA ARG A 46 -2.43 -12.43 -6.90
C ARG A 46 -2.94 -11.32 -5.99
N VAL A 47 -2.05 -10.71 -5.19
CA VAL A 47 -2.37 -9.51 -4.38
C VAL A 47 -2.87 -8.38 -5.28
N ALA A 48 -2.16 -8.09 -6.38
CA ALA A 48 -2.59 -7.08 -7.33
C ALA A 48 -3.98 -7.41 -7.91
N ALA A 49 -4.24 -8.66 -8.28
CA ALA A 49 -5.54 -9.09 -8.80
C ALA A 49 -6.70 -8.84 -7.81
N GLU A 50 -6.50 -9.11 -6.52
CA GLU A 50 -7.50 -8.83 -5.47
C GLU A 50 -7.69 -7.32 -5.21
N MET A 51 -6.65 -6.52 -5.45
CA MET A 51 -6.72 -5.06 -5.26
C MET A 51 -7.37 -4.31 -6.44
N ILE A 52 -7.32 -4.85 -7.67
CA ILE A 52 -7.95 -4.24 -8.85
C ILE A 52 -9.42 -3.82 -8.64
N PRO A 53 -10.33 -4.69 -8.16
CA PRO A 53 -11.73 -4.31 -7.98
C PRO A 53 -11.97 -3.25 -6.90
N LEU A 54 -10.96 -2.97 -6.06
CA LEU A 54 -11.01 -1.94 -5.01
C LEU A 54 -10.60 -0.56 -5.52
N ILE A 55 -10.03 -0.47 -6.72
CA ILE A 55 -9.61 0.80 -7.32
C ILE A 55 -10.87 1.61 -7.68
N PRO A 56 -10.99 2.87 -7.22
CA PRO A 56 -12.11 3.73 -7.61
C PRO A 56 -12.19 3.85 -9.14
N ALA A 57 -13.38 3.63 -9.71
CA ALA A 57 -13.57 3.62 -11.17
C ALA A 57 -13.19 4.94 -11.86
N ASN A 58 -13.13 6.04 -11.11
CA ASN A 58 -12.76 7.36 -11.57
C ASN A 58 -11.28 7.73 -11.28
N ALA A 59 -10.46 6.79 -10.81
CA ALA A 59 -9.03 6.99 -10.64
C ALA A 59 -8.33 7.13 -12.01
N GLU A 60 -7.35 8.03 -12.09
CA GLU A 60 -6.61 8.33 -13.31
C GLU A 60 -5.14 7.92 -13.23
N ILE A 61 -4.61 7.78 -12.02
CA ILE A 61 -3.22 7.36 -11.77
C ILE A 61 -3.11 6.67 -10.40
N LEU A 62 -2.27 5.64 -10.34
CA LEU A 62 -1.91 4.94 -9.12
C LEU A 62 -0.70 5.65 -8.49
N ALA A 63 -0.68 5.84 -7.17
CA ALA A 63 0.48 6.39 -6.48
C ALA A 63 0.94 5.44 -5.37
N GLY A 64 2.02 4.70 -5.64
CA GLY A 64 2.62 3.76 -4.70
C GLY A 64 3.48 4.47 -3.65
N LEU A 65 3.25 4.17 -2.37
CA LEU A 65 4.04 4.73 -1.27
C LEU A 65 5.36 3.98 -1.10
N GLU A 66 6.46 4.72 -0.91
CA GLU A 66 7.77 4.12 -0.66
C GLU A 66 7.83 3.43 0.72
N LEU A 67 8.29 2.17 0.83
CA LEU A 67 8.81 1.32 -0.22
C LEU A 67 7.77 0.32 -0.73
N GLY A 68 7.03 -0.38 0.14
CA GLY A 68 6.28 -1.56 -0.28
C GLY A 68 4.96 -1.30 -1.03
N GLY A 69 4.43 -0.08 -1.01
CA GLY A 69 3.40 0.34 -1.95
C GLY A 69 3.88 0.39 -3.42
N VAL A 70 5.19 0.57 -3.66
CA VAL A 70 5.77 0.70 -5.01
C VAL A 70 5.72 -0.61 -5.81
N PRO A 71 6.16 -1.79 -5.29
CA PRO A 71 6.00 -3.07 -5.98
C PRO A 71 4.55 -3.35 -6.38
N ILE A 72 3.60 -3.09 -5.48
CA ILE A 72 2.18 -3.34 -5.71
C ILE A 72 1.60 -2.37 -6.74
N ALA A 73 1.90 -1.07 -6.66
CA ALA A 73 1.49 -0.09 -7.65
C ALA A 73 2.04 -0.43 -9.05
N THR A 74 3.27 -0.95 -9.12
CA THR A 74 3.88 -1.41 -10.37
C THR A 74 3.13 -2.62 -10.93
N ALA A 75 2.81 -3.62 -10.11
CA ALA A 75 2.05 -4.79 -10.53
C ALA A 75 0.62 -4.42 -11.00
N LEU A 76 -0.06 -3.53 -10.26
CA LEU A 76 -1.37 -3.00 -10.65
C LEU A 76 -1.31 -2.23 -11.96
N SER A 77 -0.29 -1.39 -12.16
CA SER A 77 -0.08 -0.66 -13.41
C SER A 77 0.08 -1.60 -14.60
N LEU A 78 0.89 -2.66 -14.45
CA LEU A 78 1.05 -3.69 -15.48
C LEU A 78 -0.25 -4.45 -15.78
N ALA A 79 -1.04 -4.77 -14.76
CA ALA A 79 -2.27 -5.54 -14.90
C ALA A 79 -3.45 -4.71 -15.46
N THR A 80 -3.51 -3.41 -15.16
CA THR A 80 -4.65 -2.54 -15.51
C THR A 80 -4.37 -1.62 -16.69
N GLY A 81 -3.10 -1.39 -17.03
CA GLY A 81 -2.67 -0.36 -17.98
C GLY A 81 -2.76 1.07 -17.43
N MET A 82 -3.16 1.26 -16.16
CA MET A 82 -3.17 2.59 -15.53
C MET A 82 -1.74 3.08 -15.29
N PRO A 83 -1.44 4.37 -15.50
CA PRO A 83 -0.12 4.91 -15.15
C PRO A 83 0.11 4.86 -13.63
N ALA A 84 1.38 4.84 -13.24
CA ALA A 84 1.80 4.88 -11.84
C ALA A 84 2.78 6.05 -11.56
N ALA A 85 2.69 6.58 -10.35
CA ALA A 85 3.65 7.47 -9.73
C ALA A 85 4.12 6.87 -8.39
N PHE A 86 5.24 7.36 -7.87
CA PHE A 86 5.85 6.82 -6.65
C PHE A 86 6.11 7.95 -5.65
N VAL A 87 5.53 7.82 -4.46
CA VAL A 87 5.61 8.84 -3.40
C VAL A 87 6.74 8.49 -2.44
N ARG A 88 7.71 9.40 -2.32
CA ARG A 88 8.84 9.25 -1.40
C ARG A 88 8.47 9.75 0.00
N LYS A 89 9.04 9.13 1.04
CA LYS A 89 8.83 9.57 2.44
C LYS A 89 9.43 10.93 2.75
N ALA A 90 10.50 11.28 2.05
CA ALA A 90 11.13 12.58 2.14
C ALA A 90 11.50 13.05 0.72
N PRO A 91 11.37 14.36 0.42
CA PRO A 91 11.93 14.93 -0.79
C PRO A 91 13.43 14.62 -0.89
N LYS A 92 13.98 14.58 -2.10
CA LYS A 92 15.44 14.55 -2.26
C LYS A 92 16.01 15.92 -1.89
N ASP A 93 17.19 15.94 -1.27
CA ASP A 93 17.95 17.18 -1.01
C ASP A 93 18.62 17.75 -2.29
N TYR A 94 18.41 17.11 -3.44
CA TYR A 94 19.00 17.44 -4.74
C TYR A 94 18.10 16.98 -5.90
N GLY A 95 18.21 17.61 -7.07
CA GLY A 95 17.38 17.29 -8.25
C GLY A 95 16.08 18.12 -8.30
N THR A 96 14.96 17.52 -8.72
CA THR A 96 13.66 18.21 -8.86
C THR A 96 13.03 18.59 -7.51
N CYS A 97 13.57 18.11 -6.38
CA CYS A 97 13.03 18.24 -5.03
C CYS A 97 11.57 17.77 -4.90
N LEU A 98 11.07 17.00 -5.86
CA LEU A 98 9.70 16.49 -5.85
C LEU A 98 9.59 15.29 -4.91
N ALA A 99 8.48 15.23 -4.19
CA ALA A 99 8.13 14.07 -3.38
C ALA A 99 7.43 12.96 -4.19
N VAL A 100 7.04 13.24 -5.43
CA VAL A 100 6.35 12.33 -6.35
C VAL A 100 7.22 12.13 -7.59
N GLU A 101 7.53 10.88 -7.92
CA GLU A 101 8.41 10.47 -9.02
C GLU A 101 7.65 9.63 -10.06
N GLY A 102 8.18 9.56 -11.28
CA GLY A 102 7.59 8.77 -12.38
C GLY A 102 6.51 9.55 -13.14
N GLY A 103 5.23 9.31 -12.81
CA GLY A 103 4.09 9.92 -13.49
C GLY A 103 3.70 11.30 -12.96
N ASP A 104 3.29 12.20 -13.87
CA ASP A 104 2.70 13.49 -13.50
C ASP A 104 1.30 13.29 -12.88
N VAL A 105 1.14 13.72 -11.63
CA VAL A 105 -0.11 13.64 -10.86
C VAL A 105 -0.94 14.91 -10.95
N SER A 106 -0.39 16.02 -11.45
CA SER A 106 -1.05 17.34 -11.39
C SER A 106 -2.39 17.34 -12.12
N GLY A 107 -3.43 17.85 -11.46
CA GLY A 107 -4.79 17.90 -11.98
C GLY A 107 -5.53 16.56 -12.06
N LYS A 108 -4.92 15.44 -11.62
CA LYS A 108 -5.50 14.10 -11.72
C LYS A 108 -6.13 13.62 -10.42
N ARG A 109 -7.06 12.67 -10.55
CA ARG A 109 -7.60 11.88 -9.43
C ARG A 109 -6.67 10.70 -9.15
N VAL A 110 -6.00 10.75 -8.00
CA VAL A 110 -4.99 9.80 -7.56
C VAL A 110 -5.61 8.83 -6.55
N VAL A 111 -5.33 7.54 -6.74
CA VAL A 111 -5.52 6.53 -5.67
C VAL A 111 -4.16 6.15 -5.09
N LEU A 112 -4.04 6.22 -3.77
CA LEU A 112 -2.82 5.80 -3.07
C LEU A 112 -2.80 4.28 -2.95
N ILE A 113 -1.63 3.66 -3.16
CA ILE A 113 -1.40 2.23 -3.05
C ILE A 113 -0.39 1.98 -1.94
N GLU A 114 -0.75 1.12 -0.99
CA GLU A 114 0.11 0.76 0.13
C GLU A 114 0.12 -0.76 0.38
N ASP A 115 1.20 -1.27 0.95
CA ASP A 115 1.30 -2.69 1.33
C ASP A 115 0.42 -3.03 2.55
N VAL A 116 0.69 -2.39 3.67
CA VAL A 116 0.16 -2.70 4.99
C VAL A 116 -0.11 -1.38 5.71
N ILE A 117 -1.37 -1.14 6.05
CA ILE A 117 -1.76 0.04 6.84
C ILE A 117 -2.07 -0.38 8.27
N THR A 118 -1.44 0.28 9.25
CA THR A 118 -1.76 0.14 10.68
C THR A 118 -2.51 1.37 11.19
N THR A 119 -1.85 2.53 11.25
CA THR A 119 -2.48 3.78 11.72
C THR A 119 -2.84 4.74 10.60
N GLY A 120 -2.24 4.57 9.41
CA GLY A 120 -2.42 5.46 8.26
C GLY A 120 -1.53 6.71 8.25
N GLY A 121 -0.56 6.84 9.15
CA GLY A 121 0.33 8.01 9.18
C GLY A 121 1.06 8.27 7.86
N ALA A 122 1.64 7.23 7.26
CA ALA A 122 2.32 7.34 5.97
C ALA A 122 1.36 7.76 4.83
N VAL A 123 0.11 7.31 4.88
CA VAL A 123 -0.94 7.69 3.93
C VAL A 123 -1.34 9.16 4.11
N ALA A 124 -1.43 9.65 5.35
CA ALA A 124 -1.67 11.07 5.62
C ALA A 124 -0.55 11.96 5.07
N ASP A 125 0.70 11.59 5.31
CA ASP A 125 1.86 12.32 4.78
C ASP A 125 1.86 12.30 3.24
N ALA A 126 1.64 11.14 2.63
CA ALA A 126 1.55 10.99 1.18
C ALA A 126 0.40 11.79 0.57
N THR A 127 -0.77 11.80 1.22
CA THR A 127 -1.93 12.58 0.79
C THR A 127 -1.60 14.06 0.70
N ARG A 128 -0.90 14.59 1.71
CA ARG A 128 -0.43 15.98 1.72
C ARG A 128 0.52 16.24 0.55
N LEU A 129 1.55 15.41 0.38
CA LEU A 129 2.56 15.57 -0.67
C LEU A 129 1.97 15.51 -2.09
N VAL A 130 1.04 14.58 -2.33
CA VAL A 130 0.35 14.43 -3.62
C VAL A 130 -0.60 15.60 -3.88
N THR A 131 -1.27 16.11 -2.84
CA THR A 131 -2.13 17.31 -2.95
C THR A 131 -1.30 18.57 -3.23
N GLU A 132 -0.15 18.73 -2.57
CA GLU A 132 0.80 19.82 -2.84
C GLU A 132 1.36 19.78 -4.27
N ALA A 133 1.44 18.60 -4.87
CA ALA A 133 1.77 18.42 -6.29
C ALA A 133 0.60 18.74 -7.26
N GLY A 134 -0.52 19.24 -6.74
CA GLY A 134 -1.67 19.71 -7.52
C GLY A 134 -2.67 18.61 -7.90
N ALA A 135 -2.60 17.44 -7.28
CA ALA A 135 -3.51 16.32 -7.54
C ALA A 135 -4.67 16.26 -6.53
N THR A 136 -5.70 15.47 -6.83
CA THR A 136 -6.79 15.16 -5.90
C THR A 136 -6.69 13.70 -5.47
N VAL A 137 -6.44 13.44 -4.18
CA VAL A 137 -6.44 12.07 -3.64
C VAL A 137 -7.88 11.62 -3.37
N ILE A 138 -8.33 10.57 -4.04
CA ILE A 138 -9.73 10.11 -4.00
C ILE A 138 -9.95 8.82 -3.20
N GLY A 139 -8.87 8.18 -2.77
CA GLY A 139 -8.93 6.99 -1.91
C GLY A 139 -7.55 6.38 -1.69
N VAL A 140 -7.50 5.40 -0.80
CA VAL A 140 -6.35 4.52 -0.61
C VAL A 140 -6.79 3.07 -0.69
N VAL A 141 -5.99 2.25 -1.38
CA VAL A 141 -6.15 0.80 -1.45
C VAL A 141 -4.90 0.16 -0.89
N CYS A 142 -5.06 -0.77 0.06
CA CYS A 142 -3.94 -1.52 0.63
C CYS A 142 -4.11 -3.03 0.47
N ALA A 143 -3.00 -3.76 0.47
CA ALA A 143 -3.06 -5.21 0.45
C ALA A 143 -3.57 -5.74 1.79
N ILE A 144 -3.04 -5.24 2.92
CA ILE A 144 -3.36 -5.73 4.26
C ILE A 144 -3.73 -4.57 5.20
N TRP A 145 -4.93 -4.63 5.77
CA TRP A 145 -5.33 -3.78 6.88
C TRP A 145 -4.96 -4.43 8.22
N ARG A 146 -4.16 -3.72 9.02
CA ARG A 146 -3.69 -4.14 10.36
C ARG A 146 -4.14 -3.17 11.46
N GLY A 147 -5.02 -2.22 11.13
CA GLY A 147 -5.62 -1.35 12.13
C GLY A 147 -6.79 -2.05 12.84
N ASP A 148 -7.28 -1.43 13.90
CA ASP A 148 -8.45 -1.94 14.62
C ASP A 148 -9.74 -1.68 13.83
N GLY A 149 -10.61 -2.67 13.74
CA GLY A 149 -11.92 -2.56 13.10
C GLY A 149 -11.86 -2.34 11.59
N LEU A 150 -12.89 -1.70 11.03
CA LEU A 150 -12.99 -1.46 9.59
C LEU A 150 -11.90 -0.48 9.11
N PRO A 151 -11.38 -0.65 7.88
CA PRO A 151 -10.38 0.23 7.31
C PRO A 151 -10.79 1.71 7.36
N ARG A 152 -10.08 2.50 8.16
CA ARG A 152 -10.29 3.95 8.30
C ARG A 152 -9.06 4.64 8.88
N ILE A 153 -8.72 5.81 8.34
CA ILE A 153 -7.59 6.61 8.83
C ILE A 153 -8.15 7.83 9.58
N ALA A 154 -7.87 7.92 10.88
CA ALA A 154 -8.43 8.97 11.73
C ALA A 154 -8.06 10.39 11.27
N ALA A 155 -6.84 10.58 10.74
CA ALA A 155 -6.36 11.85 10.21
C ALA A 155 -6.98 12.23 8.85
N LEU A 156 -7.65 11.29 8.18
CA LEU A 156 -8.27 11.44 6.87
C LEU A 156 -9.70 10.88 6.90
N PRO A 157 -10.60 11.45 7.72
CA PRO A 157 -11.88 10.84 8.04
C PRO A 157 -12.82 10.65 6.83
N ASP A 158 -12.62 11.46 5.79
CA ASP A 158 -13.44 11.47 4.57
C ASP A 158 -12.77 10.71 3.41
N LEU A 159 -11.53 10.23 3.57
CA LEU A 159 -10.83 9.48 2.54
C LEU A 159 -11.27 8.00 2.59
N PRO A 160 -11.83 7.45 1.51
CA PRO A 160 -12.15 6.03 1.45
C PRO A 160 -10.90 5.17 1.60
N VAL A 161 -10.97 4.14 2.45
CA VAL A 161 -9.90 3.15 2.65
C VAL A 161 -10.45 1.79 2.28
N SER A 162 -9.81 1.12 1.32
CA SER A 162 -10.14 -0.24 0.93
C SER A 162 -8.94 -1.16 1.19
N ALA A 163 -9.22 -2.39 1.60
CA ALA A 163 -8.20 -3.39 1.87
C ALA A 163 -8.56 -4.71 1.18
N ALA A 164 -7.59 -5.37 0.56
CA ALA A 164 -7.80 -6.69 -0.01
C ALA A 164 -7.95 -7.76 1.08
N MET A 165 -7.19 -7.64 2.16
CA MET A 165 -7.20 -8.53 3.31
C MET A 165 -7.06 -7.74 4.62
N THR A 166 -7.42 -8.38 5.72
CA THR A 166 -7.18 -7.95 7.09
C THR A 166 -6.12 -8.85 7.75
N MET A 167 -5.57 -8.42 8.89
CA MET A 167 -4.67 -9.28 9.67
C MET A 167 -5.36 -10.57 10.11
N ASP A 168 -6.66 -10.54 10.38
CA ASP A 168 -7.43 -11.73 10.79
C ASP A 168 -7.51 -12.75 9.64
N ASP A 169 -7.62 -12.29 8.40
CA ASP A 169 -7.60 -13.18 7.22
C ASP A 169 -6.27 -13.95 7.09
N LEU A 170 -5.15 -13.33 7.49
CA LEU A 170 -3.83 -13.97 7.46
C LEU A 170 -3.60 -14.98 8.59
N LEU A 171 -4.40 -14.90 9.66
CA LEU A 171 -4.29 -15.75 10.84
C LEU A 171 -5.33 -16.88 10.89
N ALA A 172 -6.31 -16.86 9.99
CA ALA A 172 -7.36 -17.87 9.83
C ALA A 172 -6.84 -19.14 9.12
#